data_AF-F3GID7-F1
#
_entry.id   AF-F3GID7-F1
#
_cell.length_a   1.000
_cell.length_b   1.000
_cell.length_c   1.000
_cell.angle_alpha   90.00
_cell.angle_beta   90.00
_cell.angle_gamma   90.00
#
_symmetry.space_group_name_H-M   'P 1'
#
loop_
_entity.id
_entity.type
_entity.pdbx_description
1 polymer ?
#
loop_
_entity_poly.entity_id
_entity_poly.type
_entity_poly.pdbx_seq_one_letter_code
_entity_poly.pdbx_strand_id
1 'polypeptide(L)'
;MDILYQIRARQDSLSAGEGRIARLLLSDIAFAASASLDELASRAEVSSATLSRFARSIGCRDLRDLRLQLAQASGVGSRFLHPEPAPEQSAFFTRIVDDIEATPRKHRAG
;
A
#
# COMPACT_ATOMS: atom_id res chain seq x y z
N MET A 1 14.81 13.42 -0.93
CA MET A 1 14.00 13.27 -2.16
C MET A 1 12.56 13.07 -1.73
N ASP A 2 11.63 13.77 -2.36
CA ASP A 2 10.20 13.74 -2.03
C ASP A 2 9.56 12.39 -2.41
N ILE A 3 8.68 11.86 -1.56
CA ILE A 3 7.94 10.63 -1.81
C ILE A 3 7.01 10.74 -3.02
N LEU A 4 6.43 11.91 -3.25
CA LEU A 4 5.56 12.14 -4.41
C LEU A 4 6.34 12.04 -5.71
N TYR A 5 7.59 12.51 -5.71
CA TYR A 5 8.49 12.36 -6.85
C TYR A 5 8.84 10.88 -7.09
N GLN A 6 9.13 10.10 -6.04
CA GLN A 6 9.41 8.66 -6.19
C GLN A 6 8.21 7.89 -6.75
N ILE A 7 7.00 8.21 -6.25
CA ILE A 7 5.76 7.60 -6.74
C ILE A 7 5.58 7.91 -8.22
N ARG A 8 5.79 9.16 -8.64
CA ARG A 8 5.65 9.58 -10.04
C ARG A 8 6.72 8.94 -10.93
N ALA A 9 7.97 8.90 -10.48
CA ALA A 9 9.09 8.36 -11.25
C ALA A 9 8.97 6.85 -11.50
N ARG A 10 8.30 6.12 -10.59
CA ARG A 10 8.15 4.66 -10.68
C ARG A 10 6.78 4.22 -11.15
N GLN A 11 5.90 5.17 -11.48
CA GLN A 11 4.48 4.92 -11.74
C GLN A 11 4.27 3.90 -12.88
N ASP A 12 5.13 3.92 -13.91
CA ASP A 12 5.08 3.00 -15.04
C ASP A 12 5.58 1.58 -14.72
N SER A 13 6.29 1.41 -13.60
CA SER A 13 6.82 0.12 -13.13
C SER A 13 5.95 -0.53 -12.06
N LEU A 14 4.87 0.14 -11.62
CA LEU A 14 3.99 -0.37 -10.58
C LEU A 14 3.03 -1.43 -11.14
N SER A 15 2.77 -2.47 -10.35
CA SER A 15 1.67 -3.40 -10.62
C SER A 15 0.30 -2.69 -10.56
N ALA A 16 -0.76 -3.32 -11.06
CA ALA A 16 -2.11 -2.75 -11.03
C ALA A 16 -2.58 -2.39 -9.60
N GLY A 17 -2.22 -3.19 -8.60
CA GLY A 17 -2.50 -2.92 -7.19
C GLY A 17 -1.71 -1.72 -6.66
N GLU A 18 -0.40 -1.70 -6.92
CA GLU A 18 0.47 -0.58 -6.55
C GLU A 18 0.07 0.74 -7.23
N GLY A 19 -0.37 0.68 -8.49
CA GLY A 19 -0.89 1.82 -9.24
C GLY A 19 -2.19 2.38 -8.66
N ARG A 20 -3.03 1.56 -8.01
CA ARG A 20 -4.19 2.06 -7.24
C ARG A 20 -3.75 2.83 -6.00
N ILE A 21 -2.76 2.30 -5.27
CA ILE A 21 -2.18 2.99 -4.11
C ILE A 21 -1.57 4.32 -4.53
N ALA A 22 -0.72 4.32 -5.57
CA ALA A 22 -0.09 5.54 -6.08
C ALA A 22 -1.12 6.60 -6.49
N ARG A 23 -2.18 6.20 -7.19
CA ARG A 23 -3.27 7.13 -7.56
C ARG A 23 -3.97 7.70 -6.33
N LEU A 24 -4.30 6.88 -5.33
CA LEU A 24 -4.91 7.36 -4.09
C LEU A 24 -4.03 8.40 -3.40
N LEU A 25 -2.75 8.10 -3.21
CA LEU A 25 -1.79 8.99 -2.55
C LEU A 25 -1.61 10.31 -3.30
N LEU A 26 -1.54 10.28 -4.64
CA LEU A 26 -1.40 11.48 -5.46
C LEU A 26 -2.71 12.29 -5.57
N SER A 27 -3.86 11.65 -5.42
CA SER A 27 -5.17 12.31 -5.49
C SER A 27 -5.52 13.07 -4.22
N ASP A 28 -5.13 12.54 -3.05
CA ASP A 28 -5.44 13.14 -1.76
C ASP A 28 -4.34 12.84 -0.74
N ILE A 29 -3.31 13.69 -0.77
CA ILE A 29 -2.13 13.57 0.07
C ILE A 29 -2.48 13.85 1.55
N ALA A 30 -3.44 14.73 1.81
CA ALA A 30 -3.88 15.08 3.17
C ALA A 30 -4.57 13.89 3.83
N PHE A 31 -5.52 13.26 3.13
CA PHE A 31 -6.13 12.01 3.58
C PHE A 31 -5.05 10.95 3.83
N ALA A 32 -4.16 10.73 2.86
CA ALA A 32 -3.14 9.70 2.96
C ALA A 32 -2.19 9.86 4.16
N ALA A 33 -1.88 11.09 4.53
CA ALA A 33 -1.05 11.38 5.70
C ALA A 33 -1.79 11.10 7.03
N SER A 34 -3.11 11.32 7.08
CA SER A 34 -3.94 11.08 8.27
C SER A 34 -4.43 9.64 8.42
N ALA A 35 -4.68 8.94 7.31
CA ALA A 35 -5.34 7.63 7.29
C ALA A 35 -4.47 6.53 7.91
N SER A 36 -5.11 5.56 8.56
CA SER A 36 -4.50 4.29 8.97
C SER A 36 -4.04 3.46 7.76
N LEU A 37 -3.13 2.51 7.99
CA LEU A 37 -2.67 1.61 6.93
C LEU A 37 -3.82 0.74 6.39
N ASP A 38 -4.75 0.34 7.26
CA ASP A 38 -5.95 -0.41 6.88
C ASP A 38 -6.92 0.44 6.07
N GLU A 39 -7.12 1.72 6.41
CA GLU A 39 -7.93 2.64 5.60
C GLU A 39 -7.32 2.89 4.23
N LEU A 40 -6.00 3.04 4.14
CA LEU A 40 -5.30 3.15 2.86
C LEU A 40 -5.47 1.88 2.01
N ALA A 41 -5.30 0.71 2.62
CA ALA A 41 -5.44 -0.57 1.94
C ALA A 41 -6.89 -0.79 1.46
N SER A 42 -7.87 -0.52 2.32
CA SER A 42 -9.30 -0.61 2.01
C SER A 42 -9.70 0.34 0.88
N ARG A 43 -9.31 1.62 0.97
CA ARG A 43 -9.68 2.64 -0.02
C ARG A 43 -8.96 2.45 -1.37
N ALA A 44 -7.75 1.90 -1.37
CA ALA A 44 -7.07 1.49 -2.59
C ALA A 44 -7.50 0.10 -3.09
N GLU A 45 -8.39 -0.59 -2.34
CA GLU A 45 -8.88 -1.94 -2.62
C GLU A 45 -7.75 -2.98 -2.80
N VAL A 46 -6.76 -2.90 -1.91
CA VAL A 46 -5.56 -3.77 -1.90
C VAL A 46 -5.37 -4.44 -0.55
N SER A 47 -4.57 -5.50 -0.53
CA SER A 47 -4.14 -6.13 0.72
C SER A 47 -3.01 -5.34 1.41
N SER A 48 -2.86 -5.50 2.73
CA SER A 48 -1.71 -4.93 3.46
C SER A 48 -0.36 -5.44 2.92
N ALA A 49 -0.32 -6.68 2.41
CA ALA A 49 0.87 -7.21 1.73
C ALA A 49 1.22 -6.41 0.47
N THR A 50 0.22 -5.99 -0.30
CA THR A 50 0.43 -5.12 -1.47
C THR A 50 0.91 -3.74 -1.04
N LEU A 51 0.35 -3.19 0.05
CA LEU A 51 0.80 -1.93 0.64
C LEU A 51 2.27 -1.99 1.08
N SER A 52 2.67 -3.11 1.70
CA SER A 52 4.06 -3.35 2.14
C SER A 52 5.03 -3.54 0.96
N ARG A 53 4.57 -4.16 -0.14
CA ARG A 53 5.35 -4.23 -1.38
C ARG A 53 5.50 -2.86 -2.01
N PHE A 54 4.41 -2.10 -2.12
CA PHE A 54 4.41 -0.73 -2.64
C PHE A 54 5.42 0.18 -1.94
N ALA A 55 5.44 0.18 -0.60
CA ALA A 55 6.40 0.97 0.18
C ALA A 55 7.85 0.67 -0.24
N ARG A 56 8.20 -0.61 -0.40
CA ARG A 56 9.53 -1.03 -0.87
C ARG A 56 9.76 -0.65 -2.34
N SER A 57 8.75 -0.83 -3.19
CA SER A 57 8.79 -0.47 -4.61
C SER A 57 9.06 1.01 -4.85
N ILE A 58 8.67 1.90 -3.94
CA ILE A 58 8.98 3.35 -4.01
C ILE A 58 10.20 3.79 -3.19
N GLY A 59 10.89 2.84 -2.56
CA GLY A 59 12.16 3.08 -1.86
C GLY A 59 12.03 3.38 -0.37
N CYS A 60 10.85 3.18 0.22
CA CYS A 60 10.67 3.19 1.68
C CYS A 60 11.14 1.85 2.26
N ARG A 61 11.68 1.90 3.48
CA ARG A 61 12.15 0.69 4.18
C ARG A 61 10.98 -0.17 4.65
N ASP A 62 9.93 0.47 5.14
CA ASP A 62 8.73 -0.16 5.68
C ASP A 62 7.52 0.81 5.58
N LEU A 63 6.37 0.36 6.07
CA LEU A 63 5.13 1.14 6.10
C LEU A 63 5.20 2.36 7.03
N ARG A 64 6.05 2.32 8.07
CA ARG A 64 6.23 3.45 8.98
C ARG A 64 7.03 4.57 8.31
N ASP A 65 8.06 4.20 7.57
CA ASP A 65 8.86 5.09 6.73
C ASP A 65 7.99 5.73 5.63
N LEU A 66 7.09 4.96 5.00
CA LEU A 66 6.08 5.49 4.07
C LEU A 66 5.21 6.57 4.73
N ARG A 67 4.63 6.30 5.91
CA ARG A 67 3.80 7.27 6.64
C ARG A 67 4.56 8.53 7.02
N LEU A 68 5.80 8.37 7.49
CA LEU A 68 6.66 9.48 7.85
C LEU A 68 6.88 10.41 6.64
N GLN A 69 7.20 9.84 5.48
CA GLN A 69 7.40 10.63 4.27
C GLN A 69 6.11 11.26 3.75
N LEU A 70 4.96 10.59 3.85
CA LEU A 70 3.66 11.16 3.49
C LEU A 70 3.26 12.34 4.39
N ALA A 71 3.49 12.25 5.70
CA ALA A 71 3.23 13.36 6.62
C ALA A 71 4.13 14.57 6.33
N GLN A 72 5.40 14.31 6.00
CA GLN A 72 6.33 15.38 5.58
C GLN A 72 5.86 16.05 4.28
N ALA A 73 5.42 15.26 3.29
CA ALA A 73 4.96 15.76 2.00
C ALA A 73 3.63 16.53 2.07
N SER A 74 2.73 16.16 3.00
CA SER A 74 1.46 16.86 3.19
C SER A 74 1.59 18.18 3.97
N GLY A 75 2.78 18.47 4.54
CA GLY A 75 2.98 19.60 5.46
C GLY A 75 2.28 19.39 6.81
N VAL A 76 1.69 18.22 7.05
CA VAL A 76 1.05 17.85 8.30
C VAL A 76 2.15 17.38 9.26
N GLY A 77 2.56 18.26 10.18
CA GLY A 77 3.63 17.99 11.14
C GLY A 77 3.46 16.70 11.95
N SER A 78 4.53 16.26 12.62
CA SER A 78 4.65 14.96 13.32
C SER A 78 3.56 14.62 14.33
N ARG A 79 2.70 15.58 14.71
CA ARG A 79 1.53 15.41 15.58
C ARG A 79 0.57 14.29 15.13
N PHE A 80 0.57 13.95 13.85
CA PHE A 80 -0.32 12.93 13.27
C PHE A 80 0.37 11.57 13.02
N LEU A 81 1.66 11.44 13.39
CA LEU A 81 2.43 10.21 13.22
C LEU A 81 2.25 9.20 14.36
N HIS A 82 1.42 9.51 15.35
CA HIS A 82 1.04 8.56 16.40
C HIS A 82 -0.14 7.74 15.89
N PRO A 83 0.06 6.47 15.52
CA PRO A 83 -1.07 5.57 15.39
C PRO A 83 -1.53 5.22 16.81
N GLU A 84 -2.78 5.53 17.12
CA GLU A 84 -3.52 4.69 18.06
C GLU A 84 -3.29 3.22 17.66
N PRO A 85 -2.95 2.33 18.60
CA PRO A 85 -2.75 0.93 18.27
C PRO A 85 -4.10 0.39 17.79
N ALA A 86 -4.25 0.24 16.47
CA ALA A 86 -5.36 -0.50 15.90
C ALA A 86 -5.34 -1.89 16.54
N PRO A 87 -6.46 -2.35 17.13
CA PRO A 87 -6.50 -3.63 17.82
C PRO A 87 -6.21 -4.74 16.81
N GLU A 88 -5.31 -5.61 17.24
CA GLU A 88 -4.84 -6.85 16.61
C GLU A 88 -5.71 -7.40 15.48
N GLN A 89 -5.43 -7.01 14.23
CA GLN A 89 -5.77 -7.82 13.06
C GLN A 89 -4.55 -8.63 12.60
N SER A 90 -3.80 -9.18 13.56
CA SER A 90 -2.73 -10.15 13.32
C SER A 90 -3.25 -11.60 13.16
N ALA A 91 -4.57 -11.84 13.18
CA ALA A 91 -5.15 -13.17 13.09
C ALA A 91 -5.73 -13.54 11.70
N PHE A 92 -5.73 -12.63 10.72
CA PHE A 92 -6.34 -12.90 9.40
C PHE A 92 -5.34 -13.11 8.25
N PHE A 93 -4.04 -12.85 8.45
CA PHE A 93 -3.06 -12.92 7.36
C PHE A 93 -2.66 -14.34 6.93
N THR A 94 -3.10 -15.39 7.63
CA THR A 94 -2.74 -16.78 7.32
C THR A 94 -3.80 -17.52 6.48
N ARG A 95 -4.91 -16.89 6.09
CA ARG A 95 -6.01 -17.63 5.41
C ARG A 95 -6.47 -17.10 4.06
N ILE A 96 -5.86 -16.04 3.53
CA ILE A 96 -6.18 -15.50 2.19
C ILE A 96 -4.90 -15.38 1.35
N VAL A 97 -4.11 -16.45 1.32
CA VAL A 97 -3.08 -16.66 0.29
C VAL A 97 -3.24 -18.06 -0.30
N ASP A 98 -4.49 -18.49 -0.54
CA ASP A 98 -4.76 -19.79 -1.18
C ASP A 98 -5.62 -19.71 -2.44
N ASP A 99 -5.94 -18.51 -2.95
CA ASP A 99 -6.89 -18.40 -4.08
C ASP A 99 -6.38 -17.69 -5.33
N ILE A 100 -5.06 -17.59 -5.52
CA ILE A 100 -4.51 -17.09 -6.80
C ILE A 100 -3.28 -17.90 -7.23
N GLU A 101 -3.49 -19.17 -7.59
CA GLU A 101 -2.73 -19.95 -8.59
C GLU A 101 -3.45 -21.30 -8.71
N ALA A 102 -3.93 -21.82 -9.85
CA ALA A 102 -3.47 -21.66 -11.20
C ALA A 102 -4.58 -22.09 -12.20
N THR A 103 -4.74 -21.34 -13.29
CA THR A 103 -5.22 -21.93 -14.56
C THR A 103 -3.97 -22.21 -15.40
N PRO A 104 -3.60 -23.47 -15.63
CA PRO A 104 -3.70 -23.95 -17.02
C PRO A 104 -3.94 -25.47 -17.19
N ARG A 105 -4.84 -25.77 -18.13
CA ARG A 105 -4.74 -26.79 -19.20
C ARG A 105 -4.63 -28.29 -18.89
N LYS A 106 -5.53 -28.98 -19.60
CA LYS A 106 -5.46 -30.30 -20.27
C LYS A 106 -5.90 -31.51 -19.43
N HIS A 107 -7.04 -32.08 -19.84
CA HIS A 107 -7.03 -33.45 -20.36
C HIS A 107 -8.01 -33.58 -21.54
N ARG A 108 -7.43 -34.00 -22.68
CA ARG A 108 -8.10 -34.63 -23.82
C ARG A 108 -8.39 -36.10 -23.47
N ALA A 109 -9.30 -36.67 -24.24
CA ALA A 109 -9.56 -38.11 -24.47
C ALA A 109 -10.45 -38.80 -23.42
N GLY A 110 -11.47 -39.56 -23.81
CA GLY A 110 -11.90 -39.98 -25.16
C GLY A 110 -13.27 -40.63 -25.10
#